data_AF-A0AAW8DFR0-F1
#
_entry.id   AF-A0AAW8DFR0-F1
#
_cell.length_a   1.000
_cell.length_b   1.000
_cell.length_c   1.000
_cell.angle_alpha   90.00
_cell.angle_beta   90.00
_cell.angle_gamma   90.00
#
_symmetry.space_group_name_H-M   'P 1'
#
loop_
_entity.id
_entity.type
_entity.pdbx_description
1 polymer ?
#
loop_
_entity_poly.entity_id
_entity_poly.type
_entity_poly.pdbx_seq_one_letter_code
_entity_poly.pdbx_strand_id
1 'polypeptide(L)' 'MSFPNMDPSPFDDVRHVTEELSEERCWELLCSQDTGRFGFNYKNRVMILPVSYLVHDRAIYFRTSAAGTIGDAVPR' A
#
# COMPACT_ATOMS: atom_id res chain seq x y z
N MET A 1 23.57 -40.57 -12.06
CA MET A 1 23.53 -39.76 -10.82
C MET A 1 22.14 -39.18 -10.73
N SER A 2 21.31 -39.65 -9.79
CA SER A 2 19.95 -39.12 -9.60
C SER A 2 20.01 -37.87 -8.74
N PHE A 3 19.41 -36.78 -9.22
CA PHE A 3 19.18 -35.60 -8.39
C PHE A 3 18.22 -35.98 -7.26
N PRO A 4 18.49 -35.57 -6.00
CA PRO A 4 17.53 -35.80 -4.92
C PRO A 4 16.24 -35.06 -5.27
N ASN A 5 15.11 -35.73 -5.06
CA ASN A 5 13.78 -35.16 -5.20
C ASN A 5 13.71 -33.96 -4.24
N MET A 6 13.62 -32.73 -4.76
CA MET A 6 13.27 -31.59 -3.93
C MET A 6 11.81 -31.76 -3.56
N ASP A 7 11.54 -32.04 -2.29
CA ASP A 7 10.20 -31.84 -1.75
C ASP A 7 9.80 -30.37 -1.98
N PRO A 8 8.56 -30.11 -2.41
CA PRO A 8 8.10 -28.74 -2.62
C PRO A 8 8.28 -27.93 -1.33
N SER A 9 8.83 -26.73 -1.49
CA SER A 9 9.03 -25.81 -0.39
C SER A 9 7.67 -25.47 0.23
N PRO A 10 7.51 -25.42 1.57
CA PRO A 10 6.27 -24.99 2.21
C PRO A 10 5.81 -23.57 1.81
N PHE A 11 6.68 -22.84 1.12
CA PHE A 11 6.46 -21.47 0.65
C PHE A 11 5.95 -21.38 -0.80
N ASP A 12 5.81 -22.50 -1.53
CA ASP A 12 5.32 -22.49 -2.92
C ASP A 12 3.80 -22.24 -3.04
N ASP A 13 3.06 -22.33 -1.92
CA ASP A 13 1.58 -22.35 -1.92
C ASP A 13 0.92 -21.00 -1.57
N VAL A 14 1.70 -19.94 -1.30
CA VAL A 14 1.16 -18.58 -1.15
C VAL A 14 1.55 -17.76 -2.36
N ARG A 15 1.07 -18.16 -3.54
CA ARG A 15 1.01 -17.21 -4.65
C ARG A 15 0.06 -16.11 -4.22
N HIS A 16 0.57 -14.89 -4.08
CA HIS A 16 -0.30 -13.72 -3.98
C HIS A 16 -1.12 -13.64 -5.27
N VAL A 17 -2.34 -14.15 -5.20
CA VAL A 17 -3.29 -14.06 -6.30
C VAL A 17 -3.76 -12.62 -6.35
N THR A 18 -3.44 -11.94 -7.44
CA THR A 18 -4.01 -10.62 -7.73
C THR A 18 -5.48 -10.83 -8.08
N GLU A 19 -6.36 -10.30 -7.24
CA GLU A 19 -7.80 -10.24 -7.47
C GLU A 19 -8.19 -8.81 -7.85
N GLU A 20 -9.07 -8.67 -8.83
CA GLU A 20 -9.67 -7.38 -9.15
C GLU A 20 -10.80 -7.08 -8.15
N LEU A 21 -10.74 -5.93 -7.50
CA LEU A 21 -11.74 -5.49 -6.55
C LEU A 21 -12.66 -4.45 -7.20
N SER A 22 -13.96 -4.52 -6.90
CA SER A 22 -14.88 -3.43 -7.26
C SER A 22 -14.51 -2.15 -6.50
N GLU A 23 -14.93 -1.00 -7.02
CA GLU A 23 -14.69 0.28 -6.37
C GLU A 23 -15.33 0.32 -4.97
N GLU A 24 -16.54 -0.19 -4.82
CA GLU A 24 -17.24 -0.30 -3.53
C GLU A 24 -16.43 -1.12 -2.53
N ARG A 25 -15.86 -2.25 -2.98
CA ARG A 25 -15.04 -3.11 -2.13
C ARG A 25 -13.75 -2.42 -1.69
N CYS A 26 -13.12 -1.65 -2.59
CA CYS A 26 -11.97 -0.82 -2.23
C CYS A 26 -12.32 0.20 -1.14
N TRP A 27 -13.45 0.89 -1.26
CA TRP A 27 -13.91 1.85 -0.25
C TRP A 27 -14.22 1.18 1.09
N GLU A 28 -14.90 0.03 1.09
CA GLU A 28 -15.14 -0.75 2.32
C GLU A 28 -13.84 -1.11 3.05
N LEU A 29 -12.84 -1.57 2.30
CA LEU A 29 -11.53 -1.91 2.85
C LEU A 29 -10.81 -0.69 3.43
N LEU A 30 -10.84 0.44 2.72
CA LEU A 30 -10.28 1.70 3.21
C LEU A 30 -10.99 2.21 4.47
N CYS A 31 -12.31 2.09 4.55
CA CYS A 31 -13.08 2.46 5.74
C CYS A 31 -12.81 1.55 6.95
N SER A 32 -12.28 0.33 6.72
CA SER A 32 -12.01 -0.65 7.79
C SER A 32 -10.67 -0.46 8.50
N GLN A 33 -9.82 0.45 8.02
CA GLN A 33 -8.46 0.67 8.54
C GLN A 33 -8.25 2.14 8.92
N ASP A 34 -7.35 2.40 9.86
CA ASP A 34 -6.96 3.76 10.28
C ASP A 34 -5.57 4.17 9.76
N THR A 35 -4.81 3.20 9.23
CA THR A 35 -3.41 3.35 8.84
C THR A 35 -3.17 2.71 7.48
N GLY A 36 -2.44 3.42 6.63
CA GLY A 36 -2.17 3.03 5.25
C GLY A 36 -0.75 3.41 4.84
N ARG A 37 -0.45 3.17 3.56
CA ARG A 37 0.84 3.51 2.96
C ARG A 37 0.60 4.51 1.85
N PHE A 38 1.24 5.67 1.94
CA PHE A 38 1.18 6.70 0.92
C PHE A 38 2.43 6.62 0.04
N GLY A 39 2.22 6.24 -1.23
CA GLY A 39 3.25 6.18 -2.26
C GLY A 39 3.32 7.48 -3.05
N PHE A 40 4.49 8.10 -3.14
CA PHE A 40 4.68 9.36 -3.88
C PHE A 40 6.11 9.48 -4.43
N ASN A 41 6.28 10.32 -5.45
CA ASN A 41 7.59 10.64 -5.99
C ASN A 41 8.21 11.79 -5.19
N TYR A 42 9.44 11.62 -4.75
CA TYR A 42 10.22 12.65 -4.09
C TYR A 42 11.68 12.57 -4.50
N LYS A 43 12.24 13.69 -4.99
CA LYS A 43 13.64 13.78 -5.44
C LYS A 43 14.05 12.62 -6.38
N ASN A 44 13.23 12.34 -7.40
CA ASN A 44 13.43 11.26 -8.37
C ASN A 44 13.44 9.84 -7.76
N ARG A 45 12.83 9.64 -6.59
CA ARG A 45 12.67 8.35 -5.93
C ARG A 45 11.21 8.09 -5.57
N VAL A 46 10.79 6.83 -5.67
CA VAL A 46 9.52 6.39 -5.11
C VAL A 46 9.70 6.25 -3.60
N MET A 47 8.90 7.00 -2.85
CA MET A 47 8.82 6.92 -1.40
C MET A 47 7.48 6.28 -1.03
N ILE A 48 7.51 5.37 -0.05
CA ILE A 48 6.31 4.75 0.51
C ILE A 48 6.39 4.92 2.02
N LEU A 49 5.52 5.75 2.59
CA LEU A 49 5.53 6.06 4.02
C LEU A 49 4.22 5.63 4.68
N PRO A 50 4.25 5.10 5.92
CA PRO A 50 3.03 4.85 6.68
C PRO A 50 2.38 6.17 7.08
N VAL A 51 1.06 6.27 6.94
CA VAL A 51 0.26 7.43 7.36
C VAL A 51 -1.01 6.96 8.05
N SER A 52 -1.40 7.64 9.12
CA SER A 52 -2.76 7.52 9.65
C SER A 52 -3.71 8.35 8.78
N TYR A 53 -4.84 7.78 8.39
CA TYR A 53 -5.79 8.42 7.49
C TYR A 53 -7.23 8.28 7.98
N LEU A 54 -8.11 9.09 7.41
CA LEU A 54 -9.55 9.09 7.60
C LEU A 54 -10.23 9.01 6.23
N VAL A 55 -11.25 8.17 6.10
CA VAL A 55 -12.14 8.18 4.95
C VAL A 55 -13.40 8.97 5.30
N HIS A 56 -13.75 9.95 4.47
CA HIS A 56 -14.99 10.73 4.60
C HIS A 56 -15.46 11.18 3.22
N ASP A 57 -16.76 11.03 2.93
CA ASP A 57 -17.38 11.40 1.65
C ASP A 57 -16.61 10.93 0.40
N ARG A 58 -16.19 9.66 0.39
CA ARG A 58 -15.37 9.04 -0.68
C ARG A 58 -14.07 9.81 -0.98
N ALA A 59 -13.48 10.39 0.06
CA ALA A 59 -12.16 10.98 0.01
C ALA A 59 -11.30 10.50 1.18
N ILE A 60 -9.99 10.40 0.95
CA ILE A 60 -8.99 9.96 1.92
C ILE A 60 -8.25 11.20 2.41
N TYR A 61 -8.30 11.45 3.71
CA TYR A 61 -7.65 12.57 4.37
C TYR A 61 -6.56 12.06 5.31
N PHE A 62 -5.42 12.73 5.33
CA PHE A 62 -4.40 12.51 6.35
C PHE A 62 -3.67 13.83 6.63
N ARG A 63 -3.09 13.94 7.82
CA ARG A 63 -2.34 15.12 8.23
C ARG A 63 -0.85 14.90 8.00
N THR A 64 -0.17 15.95 7.53
CA THR A 64 1.28 15.97 7.42
C THR A 64 1.83 17.36 7.74
N SER A 65 3.13 17.44 8.02
CA SER A 65 3.82 18.72 8.19
C SER A 65 4.12 19.34 6.83
N ALA A 66 3.90 20.65 6.70
CA ALA A 66 4.26 21.41 5.50
C ALA A 66 5.79 21.42 5.22
N ALA A 67 6.61 21.20 6.25
CA ALA A 67 8.06 21.10 6.13
C ALA A 67 8.57 19.65 6.04
N GLY A 68 7.67 18.66 6.08
CA GLY A 68 8.02 17.24 5.99
C GLY A 68 8.16 16.77 4.54
N THR A 69 8.75 15.59 4.34
CA THR A 69 8.97 14.97 3.02
C THR A 69 7.70 14.91 2.17
N ILE A 70 6.54 14.64 2.77
CA ILE A 70 5.26 14.63 2.05
C ILE A 70 4.83 16.05 1.67
N GLY A 71 4.88 17.00 2.62
CA GLY A 71 4.48 18.39 2.36
C GLY A 71 5.35 19.10 1.32
N ASP A 72 6.63 18.75 1.25
CA ASP A 72 7.57 19.26 0.23
C ASP A 72 7.34 18.62 -1.16
N ALA A 73 6.75 17.42 -1.21
CA ALA A 73 6.50 16.69 -2.46
C ALA A 73 5.20 17.09 -3.17
N VAL A 74 4.23 17.65 -2.43
CA VAL A 74 2.89 17.96 -2.94
C VAL A 74 2.82 19.43 -3.37
N PRO A 75 2.32 19.75 -4.58
CA PRO A 75 2.11 21.13 -5.01
C PRO A 75 1.15 21.87 -4.07
N ARG A 76 1.37 23.18 -3.88
CA ARG A 76 0.50 24.05 -3.08
C ARG A 76 -0.59 24.71 -3.93
#